data_AF-A0A7Y8DJP1-F1
#
_entry.id   AF-A0A7Y8DJP1-F1
#
_cell.length_a   1.000
_cell.length_b   1.000
_cell.length_c   1.000
_cell.angle_alpha   90.00
_cell.angle_beta   90.00
_cell.angle_gamma   90.00
#
_symmetry.space_group_name_H-M   'P 1'
#
loop_
_entity.id
_entity.type
_entity.pdbx_description
1 polymer ?
#
loop_
_entity_poly.entity_id
_entity_poly.type
_entity_poly.pdbx_seq_one_letter_code
_entity_poly.pdbx_strand_id
1 'polypeptide(L)'
;MKRVIVCANHCSPVEQCLLKGLRAIGWTEPEKAMELLTRIGIEPARLVVFEALVAALLARAPVFDLLGPGSPYISPDELDLLAALAQISRKSSDGHLPPQHRLPKVLHPLIERCGHTLAECAVHLKSRPLFNRRPTLVKSPS
;
A
#
# COMPACT_ATOMS: atom_id res chain seq x y z
N MET A 1 12.03 11.87 13.20
CA MET A 1 11.48 12.33 11.91
C MET A 1 11.20 11.13 11.00
N LYS A 2 9.93 10.84 10.69
CA LYS A 2 9.58 9.84 9.66
C LYS A 2 9.91 10.44 8.29
N ARG A 3 10.81 9.80 7.53
CA ARG A 3 11.15 10.25 6.16
C ARG A 3 10.00 9.91 5.23
N VAL A 4 9.35 10.93 4.68
CA VAL A 4 8.43 10.80 3.55
C VAL A 4 9.19 11.00 2.24
N ILE A 5 8.80 10.31 1.18
CA ILE A 5 9.41 10.45 -0.17
C ILE A 5 8.34 10.80 -1.20
N VAL A 6 8.73 11.35 -2.35
CA VAL A 6 7.79 11.73 -3.41
C VAL A 6 7.22 10.49 -4.08
N CYS A 7 5.90 10.32 -4.05
CA CYS A 7 5.21 9.14 -4.55
C CYS A 7 5.48 8.92 -6.06
N ALA A 8 5.50 9.99 -6.86
CA ALA A 8 5.73 9.92 -8.30
C ALA A 8 7.08 9.31 -8.71
N ASN A 9 8.13 9.52 -7.90
CA ASN A 9 9.49 9.05 -8.21
C ASN A 9 9.71 7.60 -7.79
N HIS A 10 8.85 7.09 -6.90
CA HIS A 10 9.03 5.78 -6.31
C HIS A 10 7.95 4.80 -6.75
N CYS A 11 6.70 5.22 -6.97
CA CYS A 11 5.56 4.34 -7.27
C CYS A 11 5.20 4.33 -8.77
N SER A 12 4.84 3.16 -9.30
CA SER A 12 4.18 3.04 -10.61
C SER A 12 2.81 3.73 -10.60
N PRO A 13 2.23 4.05 -11.77
CA PRO A 13 0.87 4.59 -11.83
C PRO A 13 -0.15 3.71 -11.11
N VAL A 14 -0.02 2.38 -11.21
CA VAL A 14 -0.89 1.41 -10.51
C VAL A 14 -0.71 1.49 -9.00
N GLU A 15 0.52 1.52 -8.49
CA GLU A 15 0.80 1.65 -7.06
C GLU A 15 0.29 3.00 -6.51
N GLN A 16 0.47 4.08 -7.27
CA GLN A 16 -0.06 5.40 -6.90
C GLN A 16 -1.59 5.38 -6.83
N CYS A 17 -2.23 4.71 -7.78
CA CYS A 17 -3.69 4.60 -7.83
C CYS A 17 -4.22 3.75 -6.66
N LEU A 18 -3.58 2.61 -6.38
CA LEU A 18 -3.89 1.76 -5.24
C LEU A 18 -3.77 2.55 -3.92
N LEU A 19 -2.64 3.23 -3.70
CA LEU A 19 -2.44 4.04 -2.49
C LEU A 19 -3.48 5.14 -2.34
N LYS A 20 -3.75 5.90 -3.41
CA LYS A 20 -4.79 6.94 -3.37
C LYS A 20 -6.16 6.33 -3.05
N GLY A 21 -6.47 5.14 -3.56
CA GLY A 21 -7.68 4.39 -3.23
C GLY A 21 -7.74 4.01 -1.75
N LEU A 22 -6.68 3.42 -1.20
CA LEU A 22 -6.61 3.05 0.22
C LEU A 22 -6.73 4.27 1.15
N ARG A 23 -6.13 5.40 0.77
CA ARG A 23 -6.28 6.66 1.50
C ARG A 23 -7.70 7.22 1.37
N ALA A 24 -8.32 7.14 0.20
CA ALA A 24 -9.70 7.58 0.05
C ALA A 24 -10.64 6.76 0.97
N ILE A 25 -10.42 5.45 1.10
CA ILE A 25 -11.15 4.61 2.08
C ILE A 25 -10.96 5.15 3.51
N GLY A 26 -9.72 5.41 3.92
CA GLY A 26 -9.45 5.81 5.30
C GLY A 26 -9.96 7.22 5.66
N TRP A 27 -10.19 8.06 4.65
CA TRP A 27 -10.68 9.43 4.77
C TRP A 27 -12.15 9.53 4.40
N THR A 28 -12.87 8.39 4.38
CA THR A 28 -14.31 8.34 4.15
C THR A 28 -14.74 8.99 2.82
N GLU A 29 -13.92 8.83 1.78
CA GLU A 29 -14.21 9.22 0.39
C GLU A 29 -14.53 7.95 -0.46
N PRO A 30 -15.64 7.24 -0.20
CA PRO A 30 -15.91 5.92 -0.81
C PRO A 30 -16.06 5.96 -2.33
N GLU A 31 -16.67 7.02 -2.88
CA GLU A 31 -16.85 7.17 -4.34
C GLU A 31 -15.50 7.27 -5.06
N LYS A 32 -14.59 8.05 -4.50
CA LYS A 32 -13.22 8.21 -5.02
C LYS A 32 -12.39 6.95 -4.83
N ALA A 33 -12.55 6.26 -3.70
CA ALA A 33 -11.91 4.96 -3.49
C ALA A 33 -12.33 3.95 -4.56
N MET A 34 -13.64 3.85 -4.79
CA MET A 34 -14.21 2.98 -5.82
C MET A 34 -13.69 3.34 -7.22
N GLU A 35 -13.74 4.61 -7.61
CA GLU A 35 -13.23 5.09 -8.90
C GLU A 35 -11.76 4.67 -9.11
N LEU A 36 -10.91 4.95 -8.12
CA LEU A 36 -9.47 4.69 -8.20
C LEU A 36 -9.14 3.20 -8.24
N LEU A 37 -9.83 2.38 -7.45
CA LEU A 37 -9.56 0.94 -7.38
C LEU A 37 -10.12 0.21 -8.61
N THR A 38 -11.29 0.60 -9.11
CA THR A 38 -11.82 0.09 -10.38
C THR A 38 -10.95 0.47 -11.57
N ARG A 39 -10.35 1.66 -11.57
CA ARG A 39 -9.41 2.08 -12.63
C ARG A 39 -8.19 1.16 -12.79
N ILE A 40 -7.80 0.46 -11.73
CA ILE A 40 -6.70 -0.53 -11.80
C ILE A 40 -7.19 -1.98 -11.92
N GLY A 41 -8.49 -2.19 -12.19
CA GLY A 41 -9.06 -3.52 -12.42
C GLY A 41 -9.59 -4.22 -11.17
N ILE A 42 -9.70 -3.54 -10.02
CA ILE A 42 -10.34 -4.10 -8.83
C ILE A 42 -11.85 -3.94 -8.94
N GLU A 43 -12.56 -5.05 -8.97
CA GLU A 43 -14.02 -5.06 -9.04
C GLU A 43 -14.65 -4.46 -7.76
N PRO A 44 -15.78 -3.74 -7.88
CA PRO A 44 -16.47 -3.15 -6.72
C PRO A 44 -16.79 -4.17 -5.61
N ALA A 45 -17.15 -5.39 -5.97
CA ALA A 45 -17.45 -6.47 -5.02
C ALA A 45 -16.25 -6.86 -4.13
N ARG A 46 -15.02 -6.56 -4.57
CA ARG A 46 -13.77 -6.90 -3.88
C ARG A 46 -13.26 -5.76 -2.97
N LEU A 47 -13.89 -4.58 -3.03
CA LEU A 47 -13.50 -3.40 -2.25
C LEU A 47 -13.55 -3.64 -0.74
N VAL A 48 -14.51 -4.44 -0.27
CA VAL A 48 -14.69 -4.80 1.14
C VAL A 48 -13.43 -5.39 1.79
N VAL A 49 -12.57 -6.06 1.00
CA VAL A 49 -11.30 -6.62 1.50
C VAL A 49 -10.31 -5.51 1.85
N PHE A 50 -10.25 -4.47 1.03
CA PHE A 50 -9.40 -3.29 1.25
C PHE A 50 -9.96 -2.39 2.35
N GLU A 51 -11.28 -2.27 2.46
CA GLU A 51 -11.94 -1.55 3.56
C GLU A 51 -11.60 -2.16 4.92
N ALA A 52 -11.66 -3.48 5.04
CA ALA A 52 -11.29 -4.19 6.26
C ALA A 52 -9.81 -3.96 6.63
N LEU A 53 -8.91 -3.96 5.65
CA LEU A 53 -7.49 -3.65 5.85
C LEU A 53 -7.31 -2.22 6.36
N VAL A 54 -7.92 -1.23 5.71
CA VAL A 54 -7.77 0.18 6.08
C VAL A 54 -8.38 0.46 7.46
N ALA A 55 -9.55 -0.11 7.77
CA ALA A 55 -10.15 -0.01 9.10
C ALA A 55 -9.19 -0.56 10.19
N ALA A 56 -8.56 -1.71 9.92
CA ALA A 56 -7.59 -2.29 10.85
C ALA A 56 -6.29 -1.47 10.97
N LEU A 57 -5.85 -0.81 9.90
CA LEU A 57 -4.70 0.12 9.92
C LEU A 57 -5.02 1.35 10.78
N LEU A 58 -6.19 1.96 10.59
CA LEU A 58 -6.64 3.15 11.34
C LEU A 58 -6.89 2.85 12.82
N ALA A 59 -7.47 1.70 13.15
CA ALA A 59 -7.66 1.26 14.53
C ALA A 59 -6.34 1.09 15.32
N ARG A 60 -5.20 1.04 14.62
CA ARG A 60 -3.86 0.93 15.20
C ARG A 60 -3.08 2.24 15.17
N ALA A 61 -3.71 3.37 14.89
CA ALA A 61 -3.09 4.68 15.08
C ALA A 61 -2.66 4.85 16.55
N PRO A 62 -1.44 5.36 16.84
CA PRO A 62 -0.51 6.05 15.94
C PRO A 62 0.58 5.17 15.30
N VAL A 63 0.46 3.84 15.36
CA VAL A 63 1.53 2.91 14.95
C VAL A 63 1.76 2.90 13.44
N PHE A 64 0.71 3.13 12.64
CA PHE A 64 0.77 3.17 11.17
C PHE A 64 0.44 4.57 10.64
N ASP A 65 1.32 5.13 9.83
CA ASP A 65 1.16 6.45 9.20
C ASP A 65 0.58 6.33 7.79
N LEU A 66 -0.75 6.32 7.71
CA LEU A 66 -1.48 6.45 6.45
C LEU A 66 -1.61 7.95 6.13
N LEU A 67 -1.13 8.38 4.96
CA LEU A 67 -1.17 9.79 4.61
C LEU A 67 -2.53 10.19 4.04
N GLY A 68 -2.83 11.49 4.05
CA GLY A 68 -4.07 12.00 3.47
C GLY A 68 -4.20 11.73 1.96
N PRO A 69 -5.43 11.63 1.43
CA PRO A 69 -5.73 11.22 0.05
C PRO A 69 -5.15 12.16 -1.02
N GLY A 70 -4.91 13.43 -0.69
CA GLY A 70 -4.25 14.40 -1.56
C GLY A 70 -2.71 14.41 -1.47
N SER A 71 -2.11 13.62 -0.58
CA SER A 71 -0.66 13.69 -0.34
C SER A 71 0.14 13.23 -1.56
N PRO A 72 1.06 14.06 -2.09
CA PRO A 72 1.98 13.66 -3.15
C PRO A 72 3.15 12.80 -2.63
N TYR A 73 3.20 12.59 -1.32
CA TYR A 73 4.25 11.83 -0.65
C TYR A 73 3.79 10.42 -0.32
N ILE A 74 4.72 9.57 0.09
CA ILE A 74 4.48 8.23 0.63
C ILE A 74 5.29 8.03 1.91
N SER A 75 4.64 7.47 2.93
CA SER A 75 5.26 7.16 4.21
C SER A 75 6.06 5.85 4.14
N PRO A 76 6.99 5.60 5.07
CA PRO A 76 7.64 4.29 5.19
C PRO A 76 6.65 3.15 5.40
N ASP A 77 5.56 3.40 6.13
CA ASP A 77 4.57 2.40 6.49
C ASP A 77 3.72 2.02 5.26
N GLU A 78 3.36 3.02 4.43
CA GLU A 78 2.70 2.81 3.13
C GLU A 78 3.60 2.08 2.11
N LEU A 79 4.91 2.37 2.12
CA LEU A 79 5.88 1.65 1.29
C LEU A 79 5.99 0.18 1.69
N ASP A 80 6.06 -0.10 2.99
CA ASP A 80 6.14 -1.47 3.50
C ASP A 80 4.84 -2.23 3.19
N LEU A 81 3.69 -1.56 3.27
CA LEU A 81 2.40 -2.12 2.85
C LEU A 81 2.40 -2.47 1.35
N LEU A 82 2.81 -1.55 0.48
CA LEU A 82 2.90 -1.82 -0.96
C LEU A 82 3.83 -2.99 -1.27
N ALA A 83 4.98 -3.06 -0.60
CA ALA A 83 5.93 -4.14 -0.81
C ALA A 83 5.37 -5.50 -0.34
N ALA A 84 4.65 -5.54 0.78
CA ALA A 84 3.97 -6.73 1.26
C ALA A 84 2.89 -7.21 0.28
N LEU A 85 2.03 -6.30 -0.19
CA LEU A 85 1.01 -6.59 -1.20
C LEU A 85 1.63 -7.09 -2.52
N ALA A 86 2.69 -6.43 -2.99
CA ALA A 86 3.39 -6.81 -4.22
C ALA A 86 4.03 -8.19 -4.14
N GLN A 87 4.50 -8.58 -2.96
CA GLN A 87 5.09 -9.89 -2.75
C GLN A 87 4.04 -11.00 -2.73
N ILE A 88 2.94 -10.80 -2.01
CA ILE A 88 1.85 -11.78 -1.93
C ILE A 88 1.19 -11.92 -3.31
N SER A 89 0.96 -10.81 -4.02
CA SER A 89 0.30 -10.87 -5.32
C SER A 89 1.10 -11.62 -6.40
N ARG A 90 2.40 -11.84 -6.17
CA ARG A 90 3.29 -12.60 -7.06
C ARG A 90 3.52 -14.04 -6.61
N LYS A 91 3.46 -14.30 -5.30
CA LYS A 91 3.60 -15.64 -4.74
C LYS A 91 2.24 -16.32 -4.77
N SER A 92 1.99 -17.08 -5.84
CA SER A 92 1.01 -18.15 -5.77
C SER A 92 1.50 -19.17 -4.74
N SER A 93 0.86 -19.20 -3.58
CA SER A 93 0.76 -20.36 -2.68
C SER A 93 1.84 -20.65 -1.63
N ASP A 94 2.97 -19.93 -1.54
CA ASP A 94 3.95 -20.16 -0.45
C ASP A 94 3.94 -19.02 0.58
N GLY A 95 3.04 -19.19 1.57
CA GLY A 95 2.55 -18.25 2.58
C GLY A 95 3.57 -17.77 3.62
N HIS A 96 4.76 -17.34 3.19
CA HIS A 96 5.71 -16.66 4.06
C HIS A 96 5.99 -15.24 3.57
N LEU A 97 5.34 -14.30 4.27
CA LEU A 97 5.78 -12.91 4.38
C LEU A 97 7.19 -12.91 5.02
N PRO A 98 8.19 -12.26 4.39
CA PRO A 98 9.50 -12.08 5.01
C PRO A 98 9.30 -11.25 6.30
N PRO A 99 10.23 -11.31 7.26
CA PRO A 99 10.08 -10.64 8.56
C PRO A 99 9.87 -9.13 8.38
N GLN A 100 8.61 -8.72 8.27
CA GLN A 100 8.19 -7.34 8.07
C GLN A 100 8.50 -6.59 9.35
N HIS A 101 9.58 -5.80 9.34
CA HIS A 101 10.07 -5.16 10.56
C HIS A 101 9.17 -4.03 11.08
N ARG A 102 8.04 -3.71 10.42
CA ARG A 102 7.16 -2.59 10.79
C ARG A 102 5.67 -2.86 10.76
N LEU A 103 5.19 -3.82 9.98
CA LEU A 103 3.77 -4.11 9.91
C LEU A 103 3.37 -5.07 11.05
N PRO A 104 2.32 -4.74 11.82
CA PRO A 104 1.87 -5.62 12.89
C PRO A 104 1.38 -6.98 12.38
N LYS A 105 1.81 -8.07 13.03
CA LYS A 105 1.42 -9.46 12.69
C LYS A 105 -0.09 -9.67 12.57
N VAL A 106 -0.90 -8.94 13.35
CA VAL A 106 -2.36 -9.05 13.29
C VAL A 106 -2.94 -8.65 11.92
N LEU A 107 -2.22 -7.82 11.16
CA LEU A 107 -2.67 -7.35 9.85
C LEU A 107 -2.33 -8.35 8.74
N HIS A 108 -1.47 -9.33 9.00
CA HIS A 108 -1.01 -10.27 7.98
C HIS A 108 -2.16 -10.96 7.24
N PRO A 109 -3.22 -11.48 7.90
CA PRO A 109 -4.33 -12.11 7.19
C PRO A 109 -5.07 -11.15 6.25
N LEU A 110 -5.20 -9.88 6.62
CA LEU A 110 -5.85 -8.86 5.78
C LEU A 110 -4.97 -8.46 4.59
N ILE A 111 -3.66 -8.34 4.83
CA ILE A 111 -2.68 -8.06 3.78
C ILE A 111 -2.61 -9.24 2.80
N GLU A 112 -2.63 -10.48 3.29
CA GLU A 112 -2.68 -11.70 2.46
C GLU A 112 -3.92 -11.72 1.56
N ARG A 113 -5.10 -11.49 2.14
CA ARG A 113 -6.34 -11.41 1.37
C ARG A 113 -6.28 -10.32 0.30
N CYS A 114 -5.82 -9.11 0.65
CA CYS A 114 -5.64 -8.03 -0.33
C CYS A 114 -4.63 -8.41 -1.43
N GLY A 115 -3.51 -9.04 -1.07
CA GLY A 115 -2.50 -9.49 -2.02
C GLY A 115 -3.03 -10.53 -3.00
N HIS A 116 -3.80 -11.51 -2.53
CA HIS A 116 -4.48 -12.49 -3.39
C HIS A 116 -5.53 -11.83 -4.29
N THR A 117 -6.33 -10.90 -3.75
CA THR A 117 -7.27 -10.11 -4.55
C THR A 117 -6.56 -9.35 -5.68
N LEU A 118 -5.40 -8.75 -5.42
CA LEU A 118 -4.58 -8.11 -6.44
C LEU A 118 -4.08 -9.11 -7.50
N ALA A 119 -3.69 -10.33 -7.10
CA ALA A 119 -3.27 -11.38 -8.04
C ALA A 119 -4.43 -11.83 -8.94
N GLU A 120 -5.60 -12.09 -8.36
CA GLU A 120 -6.81 -12.51 -9.07
C GLU A 120 -7.31 -11.45 -10.05
N CYS A 121 -7.16 -10.16 -9.71
CA CYS A 121 -7.48 -9.03 -10.59
C CYS A 121 -6.35 -8.70 -11.59
N ALA A 122 -5.30 -9.52 -11.68
CA ALA A 122 -4.11 -9.29 -12.53
C ALA A 122 -3.44 -7.91 -12.30
N VAL A 123 -3.49 -7.41 -11.06
CA VAL A 123 -2.89 -6.12 -10.68
C VAL A 123 -1.41 -6.31 -10.35
N HIS A 124 -0.55 -5.84 -11.24
CA HIS A 124 0.89 -5.96 -11.08
C HIS A 124 1.51 -4.75 -10.37
N LEU A 125 1.97 -4.96 -9.14
CA LEU A 125 2.75 -3.99 -8.38
C LEU A 125 4.25 -4.14 -8.67
N LYS A 126 5.04 -3.07 -8.53
CA LYS A 126 6.50 -3.14 -8.66
C LYS A 126 7.07 -3.90 -7.46
N SER A 127 7.81 -4.99 -7.72
CA SER A 127 8.60 -5.61 -6.66
C SER A 127 9.73 -4.68 -6.26
N ARG A 128 9.86 -4.48 -4.96
CA ARG A 128 11.00 -3.82 -4.36
C ARG A 128 11.66 -4.82 -3.42
N PRO A 129 12.99 -4.91 -3.40
CA PRO A 129 13.64 -5.51 -2.26
C PRO A 129 13.28 -4.64 -1.04
N LEU A 130 12.74 -5.28 0.01
CA LEU A 130 12.51 -4.63 1.31
C LEU A 130 13.81 -4.06 1.92
N PHE A 131 14.96 -4.45 1.34
CA PHE A 131 16.30 -4.02 1.69
C PHE A 131 17.04 -3.44 0.47
N ASN A 132 16.84 -2.16 0.17
CA ASN A 132 17.91 -1.34 -0.43
C ASN A 132 17.63 0.14 -0.24
N ARG A 133 17.86 0.65 0.97
CA ARG A 133 17.97 2.09 1.21
C ARG A 133 19.44 2.48 1.23
N ARG A 134 20.03 2.69 0.05
CA ARG A 134 21.06 3.75 -0.08
C ARG A 134 20.31 5.02 -0.46
N PRO A 135 20.28 6.04 0.40
CA PRO A 135 19.65 7.31 0.06
C PRO A 135 20.46 7.98 -1.05
N THR A 136 19.84 8.24 -2.20
CA THR A 136 20.28 9.33 -3.06
C THR A 136 20.05 10.62 -2.28
N LEU A 137 21.13 11.14 -1.70
CA LEU A 137 21.16 12.48 -1.13
C LEU A 137 20.77 13.46 -2.24
N VAL A 138 19.57 14.02 -2.17
CA VAL A 138 19.29 15.28 -2.87
C VAL A 138 19.91 16.36 -1.99
N LYS A 139 21.08 16.87 -2.39
CA LYS A 139 21.64 18.07 -1.79
C LYS A 139 20.68 19.23 -2.10
N SER A 140 20.17 19.88 -1.07
CA SER A 140 19.50 21.17 -1.21
C SER A 140 20.53 22.19 -1.73
N PRO A 141 20.20 23.03 -2.71
CA PRO A 141 21.07 24.11 -3.11
C PRO A 141 21.15 25.14 -1.97
N SER A 142 22.37 25.61 -1.73
CA SER A 142 22.78 26.54 -0.68
C SER A 142 22.14 27.91 -0.83
#